data_AF-A0A6J4TRR7-F1
#
_entry.id   AF-A0A6J4TRR7-F1
#
_cell.length_a   1.000
_cell.length_b   1.000
_cell.length_c   1.000
_cell.angle_alpha   90.00
_cell.angle_beta   90.00
_cell.angle_gamma   90.00
#
_symmetry.space_group_name_H-M   'P 1'
#
loop_
_entity.id
_entity.type
_entity.pdbx_description
1 polymer ?
#
loop_
_entity_poly.entity_id
_entity_poly.type
_entity_poly.pdbx_seq_one_letter_code
_entity_poly.pdbx_strand_id
1 'polypeptide(L)'
;MDFFCASGICSWRRRRRFGTPPEMARYYFHLHECGRIIHDDEGSELPTLDAARDRAVREARAIMSAEVAQGRLCLGCNIEVLDVRGRLAANIPFKEALALSGI
;
A
#
# COMPACT_ATOMS: atom_id res chain seq x y z
N MET A 1 47.82 29.04 -21.40
CA MET A 1 47.73 28.60 -22.81
C MET A 1 46.41 27.89 -23.01
N ASP A 2 45.45 28.66 -23.50
CA ASP A 2 44.14 28.27 -23.99
C ASP A 2 44.25 27.38 -25.23
N PHE A 3 43.32 26.43 -25.40
CA PHE A 3 42.73 26.14 -26.70
C PHE A 3 41.34 25.51 -26.54
N PHE A 4 40.35 26.28 -26.98
CA PHE A 4 38.94 25.98 -27.12
C PHE A 4 38.67 25.68 -28.60
N CYS A 5 37.99 24.58 -28.95
CA CYS A 5 37.20 24.44 -30.19
C CYS A 5 36.36 23.14 -30.07
N ALA A 6 35.11 23.17 -29.60
CA ALA A 6 33.89 23.59 -30.29
C ALA A 6 33.49 22.66 -31.46
N SER A 7 32.68 21.64 -31.17
CA SER A 7 31.43 21.28 -31.89
C SER A 7 31.04 19.82 -31.66
N GLY A 8 29.75 19.58 -31.40
CA GLY A 8 29.14 18.29 -31.77
C GLY A 8 28.95 17.25 -30.68
N ILE A 9 28.21 17.59 -29.63
CA ILE A 9 27.16 16.74 -29.02
C ILE A 9 27.62 15.31 -28.64
N CYS A 10 28.04 15.22 -27.37
CA CYS A 10 28.12 14.01 -26.57
C CYS A 10 26.87 13.11 -26.77
N SER A 11 26.98 12.05 -27.58
CA SER A 11 25.88 11.09 -27.78
C SER A 11 25.84 10.11 -26.60
N TRP A 12 25.28 10.57 -25.48
CA TRP A 12 24.90 9.75 -24.34
C TRP A 12 23.78 8.77 -24.75
N ARG A 13 24.19 7.65 -25.34
CA ARG A 13 23.31 6.55 -25.71
C ARG A 13 23.13 5.61 -24.50
N ARG A 14 22.27 6.01 -23.55
CA ARG A 14 21.59 5.06 -22.67
C ARG A 14 20.10 5.33 -22.72
N ARG A 15 19.39 4.41 -23.40
CA ARG A 15 17.93 4.30 -23.32
C ARG A 15 17.53 4.15 -21.84
N ARG A 16 17.15 5.23 -21.18
CA ARG A 16 16.16 5.11 -20.10
C ARG A 16 14.86 4.79 -20.79
N ARG A 17 14.40 3.54 -20.71
CA ARG A 17 12.97 3.28 -20.84
C ARG A 17 12.36 3.99 -19.63
N PHE A 18 11.84 5.20 -19.83
CA PHE A 18 10.77 5.67 -18.97
C PHE A 18 9.60 4.73 -19.29
N GLY A 19 9.49 3.64 -18.54
CA GLY A 19 8.24 2.90 -18.50
C GLY A 19 7.16 3.89 -18.11
N THR A 20 5.99 3.79 -18.75
CA THR A 20 4.79 4.48 -18.30
C THR A 20 4.71 4.32 -16.78
N PRO A 21 4.50 5.40 -16.00
CA PRO A 21 4.28 5.25 -14.56
C PRO A 21 3.23 4.14 -14.36
N PRO A 22 3.42 3.24 -13.38
CA PRO A 22 2.51 2.13 -13.18
C PRO A 22 1.10 2.70 -13.16
N GLU A 23 0.24 2.19 -14.05
CA GLU A 23 -1.15 2.61 -14.15
C GLU A 23 -1.73 2.46 -12.74
N MET A 24 -2.12 3.58 -12.14
CA MET A 24 -2.60 3.58 -10.76
C MET A 24 -3.83 2.69 -10.69
N ALA A 25 -3.74 1.62 -9.92
CA ALA A 25 -4.82 0.66 -9.76
C ALA A 25 -5.66 1.06 -8.55
N ARG A 26 -7.00 0.99 -8.71
CA ARG A 26 -7.93 1.18 -7.60
C ARG A 26 -7.96 -0.10 -6.75
N TYR A 27 -7.80 0.07 -5.44
CA TYR A 27 -7.93 -1.00 -4.44
C TYR A 27 -8.97 -0.62 -3.41
N TYR A 28 -9.73 -1.60 -2.92
CA TYR A 28 -10.75 -1.43 -1.90
C TYR A 28 -10.34 -2.12 -0.60
N PHE A 29 -10.63 -1.50 0.56
CA PHE A 29 -10.17 -1.98 1.87
C PHE A 29 -11.36 -2.35 2.76
N HIS A 30 -11.76 -3.62 2.78
CA HIS A 30 -12.91 -4.07 3.56
C HIS A 30 -12.46 -4.57 4.94
N LEU A 31 -13.02 -4.02 6.01
CA LEU A 31 -12.73 -4.42 7.38
C LEU A 31 -13.68 -5.53 7.83
N HIS A 32 -13.12 -6.66 8.26
CA HIS A 32 -13.86 -7.72 8.94
C HIS A 32 -13.68 -7.59 10.45
N GLU A 33 -14.75 -7.30 11.17
CA GLU A 33 -14.78 -7.18 12.63
C GLU A 33 -15.90 -8.05 13.20
N CYS A 34 -15.56 -9.07 14.00
CA CYS A 34 -16.53 -9.85 14.80
C CYS A 34 -17.77 -10.36 14.03
N GLY A 35 -17.59 -10.84 12.79
CA GLY A 35 -18.68 -11.35 11.94
C GLY A 35 -19.45 -10.27 11.18
N ARG A 36 -18.98 -9.03 11.19
CA ARG A 36 -19.45 -7.93 10.34
C ARG A 36 -18.39 -7.56 9.33
N ILE A 37 -18.84 -7.13 8.15
CA ILE A 37 -17.99 -6.58 7.10
C ILE A 37 -18.36 -5.11 6.91
N ILE A 38 -17.36 -4.24 7.00
CA ILE A 38 -17.50 -2.82 6.69
C ILE A 38 -16.83 -2.63 5.33
N HIS A 39 -17.65 -2.33 4.32
CA HIS A 39 -17.19 -2.13 2.96
C HIS A 39 -16.63 -0.73 2.76
N ASP A 40 -15.59 -0.66 1.94
CA ASP A 40 -15.01 0.57 1.42
C ASP A 40 -15.39 0.63 -0.07
N ASP A 41 -16.37 1.46 -0.40
CA ASP A 41 -16.87 1.62 -1.77
C ASP A 41 -16.09 2.67 -2.56
N GLU A 42 -15.31 3.51 -1.89
CA GLU A 42 -14.51 4.56 -2.53
C GLU A 42 -13.19 3.99 -3.05
N GLY A 43 -12.52 3.18 -2.21
CA GLY A 43 -11.20 2.65 -2.51
C GLY A 43 -10.13 3.73 -2.66
N SER A 44 -8.89 3.32 -2.85
CA SER A 44 -7.76 4.23 -3.09
C SER A 44 -6.99 3.85 -4.36
N GLU A 45 -6.56 4.85 -5.11
CA GLU A 45 -5.65 4.65 -6.24
C GLU A 45 -4.22 4.51 -5.74
N LEU A 46 -3.64 3.34 -5.94
CA LEU A 46 -2.29 3.04 -5.52
C LEU A 46 -1.48 2.45 -6.68
N PRO A 47 -0.18 2.77 -6.76
CA PRO A 47 0.63 2.38 -7.90
C PRO A 47 0.90 0.87 -7.96
N THR A 48 0.83 0.18 -6.82
CA THR A 48 1.16 -1.26 -6.71
C THR A 48 0.35 -1.93 -5.60
N LEU A 49 0.25 -3.26 -5.67
CA LEU A 49 -0.31 -4.08 -4.59
C LEU A 49 0.48 -3.94 -3.28
N ASP A 50 1.80 -3.76 -3.38
CA ASP A 50 2.66 -3.57 -2.20
C ASP A 50 2.32 -2.25 -1.48
N ALA A 51 2.09 -1.16 -2.24
CA ALA A 51 1.62 0.10 -1.67
C ALA A 51 0.22 -0.03 -1.03
N ALA A 52 -0.66 -0.85 -1.61
CA ALA A 52 -1.96 -1.20 -1.02
C ALA A 52 -1.82 -1.99 0.28
N ARG A 53 -0.93 -2.99 0.30
CA ARG A 53 -0.62 -3.75 1.51
C ARG A 53 -0.09 -2.85 2.63
N ASP A 54 0.85 -1.97 2.33
CA ASP A 54 1.39 -1.01 3.29
C ASP A 54 0.31 -0.06 3.83
N ARG A 55 -0.61 0.37 2.96
CA ARG A 55 -1.77 1.18 3.36
C ARG A 55 -2.67 0.41 4.33
N ALA A 56 -3.05 -0.81 3.98
CA ALA A 56 -3.89 -1.66 4.82
C ALA A 56 -3.25 -1.94 6.19
N VAL A 57 -1.93 -2.16 6.25
CA VAL A 57 -1.21 -2.32 7.53
C VAL A 57 -1.28 -1.05 8.38
N ARG A 58 -1.14 0.13 7.77
CA ARG A 58 -1.27 1.41 8.50
C ARG A 58 -2.68 1.61 9.04
N GLU A 59 -3.70 1.30 8.25
CA GLU A 59 -5.10 1.41 8.68
C GLU A 59 -5.46 0.41 9.76
N ALA A 60 -5.03 -0.85 9.64
CA ALA A 60 -5.19 -1.85 10.69
C ALA A 60 -4.60 -1.35 12.02
N ARG A 61 -3.38 -0.76 11.98
CA ARG A 61 -2.75 -0.18 13.18
C ARG A 61 -3.50 1.02 13.73
N ALA A 62 -4.06 1.88 12.88
CA ALA A 62 -4.86 3.02 13.31
C ALA A 62 -6.15 2.55 14.02
N ILE A 63 -6.85 1.57 13.46
CA ILE A 63 -8.04 0.97 14.08
C ILE A 63 -7.66 0.34 15.42
N MET A 64 -6.63 -0.51 15.46
CA MET A 64 -6.15 -1.13 16.69
C MET A 64 -5.77 -0.10 17.76
N SER A 65 -5.12 1.01 17.38
CA SER A 65 -4.77 2.06 18.35
C SER A 65 -6.01 2.71 18.97
N ALA A 66 -7.09 2.89 18.19
CA ALA A 66 -8.35 3.43 18.68
C ALA A 66 -9.07 2.44 19.59
N GLU A 67 -9.07 1.14 19.25
CA GLU A 67 -9.61 0.10 20.12
C GLU A 67 -8.85 0.05 21.47
N VAL A 68 -7.52 0.02 21.42
CA VAL A 68 -6.67 -0.05 22.62
C VAL A 68 -6.92 1.15 23.53
N ALA A 69 -7.10 2.35 22.97
CA ALA A 69 -7.46 3.54 23.74
C ALA A 69 -8.81 3.39 24.48
N GLN A 70 -9.70 2.53 23.99
CA GLN A 70 -10.97 2.17 24.63
C GLN A 70 -10.84 0.98 25.61
N GLY A 71 -9.64 0.44 25.82
CA GLY A 71 -9.39 -0.72 26.69
C GLY A 71 -9.85 -2.06 26.10
N ARG A 72 -10.03 -2.14 24.78
CA ARG A 72 -10.40 -3.37 24.05
C ARG A 72 -9.46 -3.57 22.87
N LEU A 73 -9.30 -4.79 22.40
CA LEU A 73 -8.58 -5.07 21.16
C LEU A 73 -9.09 -6.37 20.56
N CYS A 74 -9.56 -6.33 19.32
CA CYS A 74 -10.02 -7.53 18.62
C CYS A 74 -8.98 -8.01 17.60
N LEU A 75 -8.10 -8.93 18.03
CA LEU A 75 -7.08 -9.55 17.16
C LEU A 75 -7.66 -10.52 16.11
N GLY A 76 -8.94 -10.86 16.21
CA GLY A 76 -9.66 -11.64 15.21
C GLY A 76 -10.03 -10.84 13.95
N CYS A 77 -9.84 -9.53 13.96
CA CYS A 77 -10.14 -8.68 12.80
C CYS A 77 -9.08 -8.79 11.70
N ASN A 78 -9.51 -8.48 10.47
CA ASN A 78 -8.62 -8.37 9.33
C ASN A 78 -9.10 -7.29 8.35
N ILE A 79 -8.19 -6.82 7.49
CA ILE A 79 -8.53 -5.97 6.35
C ILE A 79 -8.29 -6.76 5.07
N GLU A 80 -9.33 -6.94 4.28
CA GLU A 80 -9.25 -7.48 2.93
C GLU A 80 -8.98 -6.35 1.94
N VAL A 81 -7.99 -6.55 1.08
CA VAL A 81 -7.65 -5.66 -0.01
C VAL A 81 -8.12 -6.29 -1.30
N LEU A 82 -9.05 -5.65 -1.99
CA LEU A 82 -9.60 -6.12 -3.26
C LEU A 82 -9.06 -5.28 -4.42
N ASP A 83 -8.86 -5.91 -5.57
CA ASP A 83 -8.57 -5.20 -6.82
C ASP A 83 -9.84 -4.56 -7.41
N VAL A 84 -9.67 -3.78 -8.48
CA VAL A 84 -10.77 -3.15 -9.24
C VAL A 84 -11.82 -4.13 -9.77
N ARG A 85 -11.50 -5.44 -9.84
CA ARG A 85 -12.40 -6.49 -10.30
C ARG A 85 -13.11 -7.19 -9.14
N GLY A 86 -12.94 -6.70 -7.91
CA GLY A 86 -13.48 -7.30 -6.70
C GLY A 86 -12.80 -8.61 -6.31
N ARG A 87 -11.57 -8.87 -6.78
CA ARG A 87 -10.82 -10.08 -6.40
C ARG A 87 -9.94 -9.78 -5.20
N LEU A 88 -9.92 -10.70 -4.24
CA LEU A 88 -9.05 -10.61 -3.08
C LEU A 88 -7.58 -10.60 -3.54
N ALA A 89 -6.91 -9.48 -3.34
CA ALA A 89 -5.51 -9.26 -3.69
C ALA A 89 -4.58 -9.46 -2.48
N ALA A 90 -5.03 -9.07 -1.29
CA ALA A 90 -4.35 -9.35 -0.02
C ALA A 90 -5.35 -9.43 1.14
N ASN A 91 -4.95 -10.10 2.22
CA ASN A 91 -5.67 -10.10 3.49
C ASN A 91 -4.66 -9.78 4.61
N ILE A 92 -4.99 -8.82 5.47
CA ILE A 92 -4.13 -8.33 6.54
C ILE A 92 -4.79 -8.61 7.90
N PRO A 93 -4.51 -9.75 8.52
CA PRO A 93 -4.92 -10.03 9.90
C PRO A 93 -4.27 -9.03 10.87
N PHE A 94 -5.03 -8.54 11.85
CA PHE A 94 -4.53 -7.59 12.85
C PHE A 94 -3.32 -8.12 13.62
N LYS A 95 -3.34 -9.42 13.96
CA LYS A 95 -2.23 -10.13 14.60
C LYS A 95 -0.90 -10.07 13.83
N GLU A 96 -0.95 -9.95 12.50
CA GLU A 96 0.25 -9.92 11.63
C GLU A 96 0.68 -8.48 11.32
N ALA A 97 -0.17 -7.50 11.60
CA ALA A 97 0.16 -6.09 11.44
C ALA A 97 1.05 -5.55 12.57
N LEU A 98 1.27 -6.31 13.65
CA LEU A 98 2.10 -5.92 14.80
C LEU A 98 3.24 -6.92 15.01
N ALA A 99 4.40 -6.40 15.40
CA ALA A 99 5.48 -7.21 15.96
C ALA A 99 5.40 -7.08 17.49
N LEU A 100 5.08 -8.18 18.17
CA LEU A 100 5.02 -8.23 19.63
C LEU A 100 6.39 -8.62 20.19
N SER A 101 6.83 -7.96 21.25
CA SER A 101 8.05 -8.26 21.99
C SER A 101 7.81 -8.12 23.49
N GLY A 102 8.60 -8.80 24.31
CA GLY A 102 8.49 -8.72 25.78
C GLY A 102 7.30 -9.47 26.39
N ILE A 103 6.72 -10.41 25.65
CA ILE A 103 5.74 -11.39 26.13
C ILE A 103 6.45 -12.65 26.66
#